data_AF-A0A961Z4Y6-F1
#
_entry.id   AF-A0A961Z4Y6-F1
#
_cell.length_a   1.000
_cell.length_b   1.000
_cell.length_c   1.000
_cell.angle_alpha   90.00
_cell.angle_beta   90.00
_cell.angle_gamma   90.00
#
_symmetry.space_group_name_H-M   'P 1'
#
loop_
_entity.id
_entity.type
_entity.pdbx_description
1 polymer ?
#
loop_
_entity_poly.entity_id
_entity_poly.type
_entity_poly.pdbx_seq_one_letter_code
_entity_poly.pdbx_strand_id
1 'polypeptide(L)'
;MVNAKLPQYVKPHRPWKMYVEFSRVTCPRREDVTMRVSRFAKFALIVAIALPLAACDTGFGSTVGPAIDMYDVASKAKQAYPNLPADEGRRRYVQRKMDDILMQQRSPAKRQAMAAYFYMAFSDMHARAIPEYCGKMQVDLSKFAKAFVDTNATEERILARVLQRRNLSRESIWQGRRRRVLTRAKYELMDAGRLKGSYAVCSALRKDPWKFVDRARFSSLFPEIARAMRSPG
;
A
#
# COMPACT_ATOMS: atom_id res chain seq x y z
N MET A 1 25.72 18.98 -62.10
CA MET A 1 24.63 17.99 -62.18
C MET A 1 25.25 16.60 -62.12
N VAL A 2 25.13 15.90 -60.99
CA VAL A 2 25.74 14.57 -60.77
C VAL A 2 24.62 13.59 -60.43
N ASN A 3 24.49 12.57 -61.27
CA ASN A 3 23.53 11.46 -61.17
C ASN A 3 23.99 10.49 -60.07
N ALA A 4 23.20 10.32 -59.01
CA ALA A 4 23.41 9.27 -58.01
C ALA A 4 22.35 8.17 -58.19
N LYS A 5 22.78 7.00 -58.67
CA LYS A 5 21.98 5.76 -58.68
C LYS A 5 22.08 5.07 -57.31
N LEU A 6 20.93 4.74 -56.72
CA LEU A 6 20.81 3.86 -55.55
C LEU A 6 20.87 2.38 -55.97
N PRO A 7 21.53 1.48 -55.23
CA PRO A 7 21.37 0.04 -55.41
C PRO A 7 20.12 -0.49 -54.70
N GLN A 8 19.40 -1.35 -55.42
CA GLN A 8 18.14 -1.98 -55.02
C GLN A 8 18.36 -3.12 -54.02
N TYR A 9 17.44 -3.17 -53.05
CA TYR A 9 17.34 -4.18 -51.99
C TYR A 9 17.02 -5.58 -52.51
N VAL A 10 17.80 -6.56 -52.05
CA VAL A 10 17.55 -8.00 -52.19
C VAL A 10 16.55 -8.46 -51.12
N LYS A 11 15.47 -9.14 -51.53
CA LYS A 11 14.52 -9.84 -50.63
C LYS A 11 15.14 -11.13 -50.08
N PRO A 12 14.72 -11.57 -48.88
CA PRO A 12 14.53 -13.01 -48.68
C PRO A 12 13.20 -13.41 -48.01
N HIS A 13 12.58 -14.42 -48.63
CA HIS A 13 11.88 -15.59 -48.10
C HIS A 13 11.17 -15.56 -46.72
N ARG A 14 9.85 -15.76 -46.77
CA ARG A 14 9.07 -16.62 -45.82
C ARG A 14 9.20 -18.08 -46.30
N PRO A 15 9.18 -19.13 -45.44
CA PRO A 15 8.02 -19.57 -44.62
C PRO A 15 8.44 -19.78 -43.14
N TRP A 16 7.57 -19.90 -42.14
CA TRP A 16 6.75 -21.07 -41.82
C TRP A 16 5.48 -20.67 -41.05
N LYS A 17 4.37 -21.30 -41.45
CA LYS A 17 3.11 -21.32 -40.72
C LYS A 17 3.26 -22.24 -39.50
N MET A 18 2.93 -21.74 -38.32
CA MET A 18 2.40 -22.57 -37.24
C MET A 18 1.06 -21.94 -36.84
N TYR A 19 -0.01 -22.57 -37.30
CA TYR A 19 -1.37 -22.31 -36.84
C TYR A 19 -1.47 -22.84 -35.41
N VAL A 20 -1.67 -21.94 -34.45
CA VAL A 20 -2.28 -22.30 -33.16
C VAL A 20 -3.47 -21.36 -33.01
N GLU A 21 -4.65 -21.95 -32.95
CA GLU A 21 -5.94 -21.31 -32.70
C GLU A 21 -5.88 -20.42 -31.45
N PHE A 22 -5.66 -19.11 -31.65
CA PHE A 22 -5.96 -18.07 -30.66
C PHE A 22 -7.37 -17.52 -30.88
N SER A 23 -8.34 -18.41 -31.07
CA SER A 23 -9.76 -18.07 -31.16
C SER A 23 -10.47 -18.60 -29.92
N ARG A 24 -10.21 -17.95 -28.77
CA ARG A 24 -11.08 -17.84 -27.56
C ARG A 24 -10.41 -17.23 -26.32
N VAL A 25 -9.33 -16.45 -26.46
CA VAL A 25 -8.92 -15.53 -25.37
C VAL A 25 -9.38 -14.13 -25.77
N THR A 26 -10.48 -13.68 -25.17
CA THR A 26 -10.86 -12.27 -25.22
C THR A 26 -9.73 -11.46 -24.63
N CYS A 27 -8.91 -10.85 -25.48
CA CYS A 27 -8.01 -9.80 -25.05
C CYS A 27 -8.86 -8.67 -24.43
N PRO A 28 -8.64 -8.30 -23.17
CA PRO A 28 -9.35 -7.17 -22.58
C PRO A 28 -9.10 -5.93 -23.44
N ARG A 29 -10.14 -5.14 -23.69
CA ARG A 29 -10.04 -3.91 -24.50
C ARG A 29 -8.97 -2.99 -23.88
N ARG A 30 -8.33 -2.12 -24.67
CA ARG A 30 -7.35 -1.12 -24.14
C ARG A 30 -7.92 -0.28 -22.97
N GLU A 31 -9.24 -0.16 -22.91
CA GLU A 31 -10.01 0.49 -21.84
C GLU A 31 -10.06 -0.33 -20.54
N ASP A 32 -9.97 -1.66 -20.60
CA ASP A 32 -9.96 -2.58 -19.46
C ASP A 32 -8.58 -2.71 -18.82
N VAL A 33 -7.51 -2.57 -19.60
CA VAL A 33 -6.12 -2.66 -19.10
C VAL A 33 -5.71 -1.39 -18.36
N THR A 34 -6.23 -0.23 -18.76
CA THR A 34 -6.00 1.05 -18.07
C THR A 34 -6.90 1.25 -16.84
N MET A 35 -8.00 0.49 -16.72
CA MET A 35 -8.90 0.55 -15.56
C MET A 35 -8.46 -0.28 -14.35
N ARG A 36 -7.58 -1.28 -14.53
CA ARG A 36 -7.31 -2.27 -13.47
C ARG A 36 -6.11 -1.96 -12.57
N VAL A 37 -5.23 -1.02 -12.93
CA VAL A 37 -3.95 -0.88 -12.20
C VAL A 37 -3.73 0.51 -11.56
N SER A 38 -4.48 1.56 -11.91
CA SER A 38 -4.11 2.94 -11.51
C SER A 38 -5.03 3.67 -10.52
N ARG A 39 -6.12 3.08 -9.99
CA ARG A 39 -7.19 3.93 -9.40
C ARG A 39 -7.22 4.06 -7.89
N PHE A 40 -6.57 3.20 -7.09
CA PHE A 40 -6.73 3.24 -5.62
C PHE A 40 -5.51 2.77 -4.81
N ALA A 41 -4.36 2.54 -5.45
CA ALA A 41 -3.14 2.10 -4.77
C ALA A 41 -2.56 3.12 -3.77
N LYS A 42 -3.10 4.35 -3.72
CA LYS A 42 -2.75 5.36 -2.71
C LYS A 42 -3.25 5.01 -1.31
N PHE A 43 -4.41 4.34 -1.19
CA PHE A 43 -4.95 3.95 0.12
C PHE A 43 -3.96 3.07 0.91
N ALA A 44 -3.16 2.26 0.22
CA ALA A 44 -2.27 1.30 0.86
C ALA A 44 -1.05 1.88 1.59
N LEU A 45 -0.74 3.18 1.47
CA LEU A 45 0.65 3.63 1.54
C LEU A 45 1.03 4.48 2.76
N ILE A 46 0.90 4.04 4.01
CA ILE A 46 1.62 4.72 5.12
C ILE A 46 2.06 3.75 6.23
N VAL A 47 3.37 3.73 6.49
CA VAL A 47 4.04 3.12 7.65
C VAL A 47 4.88 4.11 8.47
N ALA A 48 4.71 5.41 8.28
CA ALA A 48 5.47 6.43 9.02
C ALA A 48 5.02 6.62 10.50
N ILE A 49 4.24 5.69 11.07
CA ILE A 49 3.60 5.88 12.39
C ILE A 49 3.93 4.74 13.38
N ALA A 50 5.03 4.03 13.17
CA ALA A 50 5.53 3.02 14.13
C ALA A 50 6.27 3.64 15.33
N LEU A 51 5.87 4.84 15.79
CA LEU A 51 6.64 5.65 16.74
C LEU A 51 6.43 5.40 18.25
N PRO A 52 5.31 4.87 18.79
CA PRO A 52 5.17 4.82 20.25
C PRO A 52 5.86 3.63 20.94
N LEU A 53 5.88 2.43 20.36
CA LEU A 53 6.39 1.25 21.09
C LEU A 53 7.91 1.08 21.01
N ALA A 54 8.56 1.98 20.29
CA ALA A 54 9.98 1.93 20.07
C ALA A 54 10.79 2.79 21.06
N ALA A 55 10.11 3.63 21.84
CA ALA A 55 10.73 4.54 22.79
C ALA A 55 10.98 3.90 24.17
N CYS A 56 10.25 2.84 24.54
CA CYS A 56 10.35 2.33 25.91
C CYS A 56 11.36 1.18 26.09
N ASP A 57 11.66 0.34 25.08
CA ASP A 57 12.57 -0.80 25.30
C ASP A 57 13.37 -1.33 24.09
N THR A 58 13.24 -0.77 22.88
CA THR A 58 13.76 -1.47 21.68
C THR A 58 14.49 -0.66 20.59
N GLY A 59 14.65 0.66 20.72
CA GLY A 59 15.46 1.45 19.78
C GLY A 59 14.94 1.50 18.33
N PHE A 60 13.71 1.06 18.07
CA PHE A 60 13.12 1.01 16.72
C PHE A 60 12.62 2.37 16.18
N GLY A 61 12.54 3.39 17.03
CA GLY A 61 11.87 4.65 16.73
C GLY A 61 12.73 5.54 15.84
N SER A 62 14.05 5.39 15.98
CA SER A 62 15.07 6.07 15.17
C SER A 62 15.27 5.45 13.78
N THR A 63 14.76 4.24 13.52
CA THR A 63 15.02 3.52 12.26
C THR A 63 13.90 3.66 11.23
N VAL A 64 12.63 3.69 11.64
CA VAL A 64 11.49 3.71 10.68
C VAL A 64 11.11 5.12 10.24
N GLY A 65 11.15 6.10 11.16
CA GLY A 65 10.81 7.50 10.88
C GLY A 65 11.63 8.15 9.76
N PRO A 66 12.97 8.06 9.78
CA PRO A 66 13.81 8.63 8.71
C PRO A 66 13.92 7.74 7.46
N ALA A 67 13.63 6.43 7.54
CA ALA A 67 13.80 5.51 6.41
C ALA A 67 12.71 5.63 5.32
N ILE A 68 11.51 6.12 5.68
CA ILE A 68 10.43 6.41 4.75
C ILE A 68 9.90 7.82 5.01
N ASP A 69 10.67 8.82 4.57
CA ASP A 69 10.21 10.21 4.58
C ASP A 69 9.10 10.41 3.53
N MET A 70 7.88 10.60 4.01
CA MET A 70 6.69 10.74 3.16
C MET A 70 6.70 11.99 2.28
N TYR A 71 7.43 13.04 2.65
CA TYR A 71 7.58 14.23 1.81
C TYR A 71 8.40 13.89 0.55
N ASP A 72 9.32 12.93 0.67
CA ASP A 72 10.20 12.51 -0.41
C ASP A 72 9.72 11.27 -1.16
N VAL A 73 8.78 10.48 -0.61
CA VAL A 73 8.34 9.20 -1.22
C VAL A 73 7.96 9.38 -2.69
N ALA A 74 7.24 10.44 -3.05
CA ALA A 74 6.85 10.66 -4.45
C ALA A 74 8.07 10.90 -5.36
N SER A 75 9.01 11.73 -4.92
CA SER A 75 10.24 12.03 -5.66
C SER A 75 11.15 10.80 -5.76
N LYS A 76 11.45 10.15 -4.63
CA LYS A 76 12.30 8.97 -4.56
C LYS A 76 11.71 7.77 -5.29
N ALA A 77 10.38 7.61 -5.28
CA ALA A 77 9.71 6.59 -6.09
C ALA A 77 9.82 6.87 -7.58
N LYS A 78 9.66 8.13 -8.03
CA LYS A 78 9.85 8.52 -9.42
C LYS A 78 11.29 8.27 -9.89
N GLN A 79 12.27 8.52 -9.03
CA GLN A 79 13.69 8.23 -9.32
C GLN A 79 13.96 6.72 -9.39
N ALA A 80 13.45 5.94 -8.44
CA ALA A 80 13.69 4.50 -8.38
C ALA A 80 12.90 3.69 -9.43
N TYR A 81 11.73 4.18 -9.84
CA TYR A 81 10.82 3.51 -10.76
C TYR A 81 10.28 4.49 -11.83
N PRO A 82 11.15 5.06 -12.68
CA PRO A 82 10.76 6.13 -13.61
C PRO A 82 9.75 5.67 -14.68
N ASN A 83 9.75 4.37 -14.99
CA ASN A 83 8.93 3.78 -16.04
C ASN A 83 7.57 3.23 -15.54
N LEU A 84 7.28 3.35 -14.23
CA LEU A 84 6.02 2.90 -13.67
C LEU A 84 5.03 4.06 -13.52
N PRO A 85 3.72 3.81 -13.61
CA PRO A 85 2.71 4.78 -13.19
C PRO A 85 3.02 5.25 -11.75
N ALA A 86 2.86 6.55 -11.49
CA ALA A 86 3.29 7.17 -10.22
C ALA A 86 2.78 6.45 -8.97
N ASP A 87 1.53 5.96 -8.99
CA ASP A 87 0.93 5.22 -7.87
C ASP A 87 1.56 3.83 -7.68
N GLU A 88 1.86 3.13 -8.77
CA GLU A 88 2.51 1.83 -8.71
C GLU A 88 3.98 1.97 -8.28
N GLY A 89 4.69 2.98 -8.81
CA GLY A 89 6.07 3.29 -8.41
C GLY A 89 6.16 3.62 -6.92
N ARG A 90 5.25 4.44 -6.38
CA ARG A 90 5.17 4.73 -4.94
C ARG A 90 4.91 3.46 -4.13
N ARG A 91 3.95 2.63 -4.53
CA ARG A 91 3.66 1.36 -3.87
C ARG A 91 4.88 0.46 -3.80
N ARG A 92 5.55 0.21 -4.94
CA ARG A 92 6.74 -0.65 -4.99
C ARG A 92 7.89 -0.08 -4.16
N TYR A 93 8.10 1.23 -4.19
CA TYR A 93 9.12 1.89 -3.40
C TYR A 93 8.90 1.67 -1.90
N VAL A 94 7.69 1.90 -1.41
CA VAL A 94 7.38 1.73 0.01
C VAL A 94 7.42 0.26 0.41
N GLN A 95 6.87 -0.66 -0.39
CA GLN A 95 6.97 -2.10 -0.15
C GLN A 95 8.45 -2.50 0.04
N ARG A 96 9.31 -2.15 -0.92
CA ARG A 96 10.74 -2.43 -0.84
C ARG A 96 11.38 -1.85 0.41
N LYS A 97 11.07 -0.60 0.76
CA LYS A 97 11.62 0.03 1.97
C LYS A 97 11.18 -0.65 3.26
N MET A 98 9.91 -1.06 3.35
CA MET A 98 9.44 -1.84 4.50
C MET A 98 10.13 -3.19 4.58
N ASP A 99 10.30 -3.88 3.44
CA ASP A 99 11.00 -5.16 3.37
C ASP A 99 12.47 -4.99 3.78
N ASP A 100 13.16 -3.95 3.31
CA ASP A 100 14.53 -3.62 3.71
C ASP A 100 14.64 -3.42 5.24
N ILE A 101 13.73 -2.63 5.84
CA ILE A 101 13.69 -2.39 7.30
C ILE A 101 13.41 -3.68 8.07
N LEU A 102 12.53 -4.54 7.53
CA LEU A 102 12.20 -5.84 8.12
C LEU A 102 13.41 -6.78 8.07
N MET A 103 14.17 -6.79 6.98
CA MET A 103 15.36 -7.64 6.82
C MET A 103 16.55 -7.19 7.67
N GLN A 104 16.60 -5.91 8.06
CA GLN A 104 17.61 -5.41 9.02
C GLN A 104 17.43 -5.97 10.45
N GLN A 105 16.28 -6.59 10.74
CA GLN A 105 16.00 -7.13 12.06
C GLN A 105 16.64 -8.51 12.26
N ARG A 106 17.66 -8.56 13.12
CA ARG A 106 18.50 -9.76 13.33
C ARG A 106 17.76 -10.96 13.95
N SER A 107 16.77 -10.75 14.81
CA SER A 107 16.06 -11.86 15.48
C SER A 107 14.66 -12.09 14.92
N PRO A 108 14.16 -13.34 14.89
CA PRO A 108 12.77 -13.65 14.50
C PRO A 108 11.74 -12.85 15.31
N ALA A 109 11.90 -12.75 16.63
CA ALA A 109 11.01 -11.98 17.50
C ALA A 109 10.97 -10.47 17.14
N LYS A 110 12.13 -9.87 16.81
CA LYS A 110 12.22 -8.46 16.38
C LYS A 110 11.58 -8.27 15.00
N ARG A 111 11.77 -9.21 14.07
CA ARG A 111 11.10 -9.23 12.76
C ARG A 111 9.58 -9.28 12.91
N GLN A 112 9.07 -10.21 13.70
CA GLN A 112 7.62 -10.35 13.92
C GLN A 112 7.03 -9.08 14.53
N ALA A 113 7.71 -8.50 15.53
CA ALA A 113 7.28 -7.24 16.13
C ALA A 113 7.28 -6.09 15.11
N MET A 114 8.35 -5.92 14.32
CA MET A 114 8.42 -4.93 13.24
C MET A 114 7.29 -5.10 12.22
N ALA A 115 7.02 -6.33 11.82
CA ALA A 115 5.93 -6.63 10.90
C ALA A 115 4.55 -6.28 11.50
N ALA A 116 4.33 -6.60 12.79
CA ALA A 116 3.12 -6.20 13.51
C ALA A 116 3.00 -4.68 13.62
N TYR A 117 4.10 -3.94 13.78
CA TYR A 117 4.10 -2.47 13.76
C TYR A 117 3.64 -1.90 12.43
N PHE A 118 4.14 -2.46 11.33
CA PHE A 118 3.73 -2.07 9.99
C PHE A 118 2.23 -2.30 9.77
N TYR A 119 1.74 -3.47 10.17
CA TYR A 119 0.31 -3.75 10.13
C TYR A 119 -0.51 -2.80 11.03
N MET A 120 -0.04 -2.52 12.24
CA MET A 120 -0.75 -1.62 13.16
C MET A 120 -0.85 -0.19 12.62
N ALA A 121 0.19 0.31 11.92
CA ALA A 121 0.12 1.62 11.25
C ALA A 121 -0.89 1.59 10.09
N PHE A 122 -0.87 0.52 9.29
CA PHE A 122 -1.81 0.31 8.20
C PHE A 122 -3.26 0.22 8.69
N SER A 123 -3.52 -0.57 9.73
CA SER A 123 -4.84 -0.78 10.32
C SER A 123 -5.37 0.48 11.02
N ASP A 124 -4.54 1.21 11.79
CA ASP A 124 -4.99 2.46 12.42
C ASP A 124 -5.34 3.55 11.40
N MET A 125 -4.69 3.60 10.25
CA MET A 125 -5.09 4.51 9.19
C MET A 125 -6.50 4.19 8.67
N HIS A 126 -6.74 2.93 8.29
CA HIS A 126 -7.95 2.52 7.58
C HIS A 126 -9.14 2.25 8.49
N ALA A 127 -8.94 1.54 9.60
CA ALA A 127 -10.01 1.14 10.51
C ALA A 127 -10.33 2.18 11.58
N ARG A 128 -9.49 3.22 11.74
CA ARG A 128 -9.64 4.20 12.82
C ARG A 128 -9.55 5.66 12.36
N ALA A 129 -8.42 6.09 11.81
CA ALA A 129 -8.18 7.49 11.48
C ALA A 129 -9.06 8.02 10.34
N ILE A 130 -9.20 7.27 9.25
CA ILE A 130 -10.10 7.63 8.14
C ILE A 130 -11.57 7.69 8.63
N PRO A 131 -12.11 6.65 9.31
CA PRO A 131 -13.45 6.73 9.90
C PRO A 131 -13.64 7.92 10.84
N GLU A 132 -12.69 8.17 11.74
CA GLU A 132 -12.79 9.28 12.68
C GLU A 132 -12.76 10.65 11.97
N TYR A 133 -11.90 10.80 10.95
CA TYR A 133 -11.85 12.02 10.15
C TYR A 133 -13.14 12.23 9.34
N CYS A 134 -13.67 11.17 8.70
CA CYS A 134 -14.92 11.24 7.96
C CYS A 134 -16.14 11.51 8.88
N GLY A 135 -16.10 11.01 10.12
CA GLY A 135 -17.12 11.30 11.14
C GLY A 135 -17.22 12.80 11.48
N LYS A 136 -16.12 13.55 11.42
CA LYS A 136 -16.13 15.02 11.58
C LYS A 136 -16.91 15.75 10.47
N MET A 137 -17.13 15.07 9.34
CA MET A 137 -17.96 15.54 8.23
C MET A 137 -19.32 14.84 8.18
N GLN A 138 -19.75 14.22 9.29
CA GLN A 138 -21.01 13.48 9.41
C GLN A 138 -21.15 12.31 8.41
N VAL A 139 -20.04 11.74 7.96
CA VAL A 139 -20.04 10.53 7.12
C VAL A 139 -19.67 9.33 7.98
N ASP A 140 -20.65 8.48 8.28
CA ASP A 140 -20.41 7.23 9.01
C ASP A 140 -19.71 6.19 8.12
N LEU A 141 -18.54 5.74 8.56
CA LEU A 141 -17.73 4.69 7.95
C LEU A 141 -17.62 3.43 8.83
N SER A 142 -18.50 3.25 9.81
CA SER A 142 -18.55 2.06 10.67
C SER A 142 -18.55 0.75 9.86
N LYS A 143 -19.37 0.66 8.80
CA LYS A 143 -19.41 -0.50 7.89
C LYS A 143 -18.08 -0.74 7.17
N PHE A 144 -17.42 0.33 6.72
CA PHE A 144 -16.10 0.23 6.08
C PHE A 144 -15.03 -0.26 7.06
N ALA A 145 -14.98 0.33 8.26
CA ALA A 145 -14.03 -0.05 9.30
C ALA A 145 -14.20 -1.52 9.71
N LYS A 146 -15.45 -1.95 9.91
CA LYS A 146 -15.77 -3.36 10.20
C LYS A 146 -15.33 -4.29 9.08
N ALA A 147 -15.71 -3.99 7.83
CA ALA A 147 -15.32 -4.80 6.67
C ALA A 147 -13.79 -4.92 6.54
N PHE A 148 -13.06 -3.82 6.77
CA PHE A 148 -11.59 -3.82 6.77
C PHE A 148 -11.00 -4.76 7.81
N VAL A 149 -11.50 -4.69 9.05
CA VAL A 149 -11.08 -5.57 10.15
C VAL A 149 -11.39 -7.03 9.82
N ASP A 150 -12.58 -7.32 9.31
CA ASP A 150 -13.01 -8.67 8.95
C ASP A 150 -12.12 -9.26 7.82
N THR A 151 -11.75 -8.45 6.83
CA THR A 151 -10.87 -8.86 5.72
C THR A 151 -9.42 -9.12 6.17
N ASN A 152 -8.98 -8.48 7.24
CA ASN A 152 -7.62 -8.62 7.80
C ASN A 152 -7.63 -9.32 9.17
N ALA A 153 -8.64 -10.15 9.44
CA ALA A 153 -8.86 -10.74 10.77
C ALA A 153 -7.67 -11.60 11.28
N THR A 154 -6.89 -12.19 10.37
CA THR A 154 -5.70 -12.96 10.74
C THR A 154 -4.61 -12.05 11.30
N GLU A 155 -4.32 -10.96 10.59
CA GLU A 155 -3.33 -9.96 10.97
C GLU A 155 -3.74 -9.22 12.26
N GLU A 156 -5.04 -8.90 12.42
CA GLU A 156 -5.58 -8.33 13.68
C GLU A 156 -5.32 -9.25 14.88
N ARG A 157 -5.59 -10.55 14.74
CA ARG A 157 -5.35 -11.54 15.81
C ARG A 157 -3.88 -11.65 16.17
N ILE A 158 -2.99 -11.61 15.18
CA ILE A 158 -1.55 -11.63 15.41
C ILE A 158 -1.11 -10.36 16.13
N LEU A 159 -1.54 -9.19 15.65
CA LEU A 159 -1.25 -7.91 16.29
C LEU A 159 -1.67 -7.91 17.76
N ALA A 160 -2.89 -8.34 18.07
CA ALA A 160 -3.38 -8.42 19.44
C ALA A 160 -2.46 -9.28 20.33
N ARG A 161 -2.03 -10.46 19.85
CA ARG A 161 -1.09 -11.32 20.59
C ARG A 161 0.28 -10.67 20.79
N VAL A 162 0.82 -10.00 19.77
CA VAL A 162 2.13 -9.32 19.86
C VAL A 162 2.07 -8.17 20.86
N LEU A 163 0.99 -7.40 20.87
CA LEU A 163 0.77 -6.32 21.83
C LEU A 163 0.62 -6.84 23.26
N GLN A 164 -0.16 -7.92 23.44
CA GLN A 164 -0.36 -8.56 24.74
C GLN A 164 0.95 -9.07 25.35
N ARG A 165 1.79 -9.76 24.58
CA ARG A 165 3.11 -10.26 25.03
C ARG A 165 4.04 -9.15 25.52
N ARG A 166 3.82 -7.92 25.07
CA ARG A 166 4.62 -6.75 25.40
C ARG A 166 3.95 -5.85 26.45
N ASN A 167 2.81 -6.27 27.01
CA ASN A 167 2.00 -5.49 27.93
C ASN A 167 1.60 -4.12 27.38
N LEU A 168 1.23 -4.07 26.09
CA LEU A 168 0.87 -2.84 25.40
C LEU A 168 -0.58 -2.93 24.93
N SER A 169 -1.28 -1.80 25.01
CA SER A 169 -2.64 -1.68 24.48
C SER A 169 -2.62 -0.92 23.16
N ARG A 170 -3.54 -1.26 22.25
CA ARG A 170 -3.72 -0.49 21.02
C ARG A 170 -4.13 0.96 21.30
N GLU A 171 -4.85 1.19 22.40
CA GLU A 171 -5.32 2.51 22.80
C GLU A 171 -4.20 3.44 23.26
N SER A 172 -3.30 2.97 24.14
CA SER A 172 -2.18 3.78 24.61
C SER A 172 -1.28 4.22 23.46
N ILE A 173 -1.06 3.34 22.48
CA ILE A 173 -0.32 3.64 21.26
C ILE A 173 -1.05 4.68 20.42
N TRP A 174 -2.35 4.50 20.22
CA TRP A 174 -3.17 5.42 19.44
C TRP A 174 -3.12 6.84 20.00
N GLN A 175 -3.32 7.01 21.31
CA GLN A 175 -3.34 8.34 21.94
C GLN A 175 -2.04 9.12 21.68
N GLY A 176 -0.88 8.46 21.75
CA GLY A 176 0.42 9.09 21.47
C GLY A 176 0.65 9.47 20.00
N ARG A 177 -0.17 8.99 19.06
CA ARG A 177 -0.01 9.24 17.60
C ARG A 177 -1.24 9.83 16.92
N ARG A 178 -2.40 9.87 17.58
CA ARG A 178 -3.71 10.23 17.03
C ARG A 178 -3.67 11.48 16.16
N ARG A 179 -3.15 12.59 16.69
CA ARG A 179 -3.08 13.86 15.94
C ARG A 179 -2.34 13.70 14.61
N ARG A 180 -1.20 13.02 14.61
CA ARG A 180 -0.39 12.77 13.41
C ARG A 180 -1.13 11.88 12.41
N VAL A 181 -1.76 10.79 12.88
CA VAL A 181 -2.49 9.88 11.99
C VAL A 181 -3.71 10.55 11.36
N LEU A 182 -4.47 11.34 12.14
CA LEU A 182 -5.65 12.06 11.63
C LEU A 182 -5.27 13.14 10.60
N THR A 183 -4.22 13.91 10.87
CA THR A 183 -3.69 14.86 9.88
C THR A 183 -3.31 14.14 8.59
N ARG A 184 -2.71 12.94 8.70
CA ARG A 184 -2.37 12.17 7.51
C ARG A 184 -3.60 11.62 6.79
N ALA A 185 -4.59 11.10 7.51
CA ALA A 185 -5.86 10.65 6.94
C ALA A 185 -6.53 11.77 6.12
N LYS A 186 -6.51 13.02 6.62
CA LYS A 186 -6.98 14.19 5.86
C LYS A 186 -6.28 14.30 4.51
N TYR A 187 -4.94 14.30 4.48
CA TYR A 187 -4.19 14.50 3.24
C TYR A 187 -4.33 13.33 2.26
N GLU A 188 -4.41 12.09 2.76
CA GLU A 188 -4.70 10.92 1.92
C GLU A 188 -6.05 11.05 1.22
N LEU A 189 -7.08 11.48 1.96
CA LEU A 189 -8.41 11.69 1.41
C LEU A 189 -8.47 12.90 0.47
N MET A 190 -7.58 13.89 0.62
CA MET A 190 -7.49 15.02 -0.31
C MET A 190 -6.83 14.64 -1.65
N ASP A 191 -5.87 13.70 -1.64
CA ASP A 191 -5.10 13.28 -2.83
C ASP A 191 -5.65 11.98 -3.48
N ALA A 192 -6.86 11.53 -3.15
CA ALA A 192 -7.39 10.24 -3.61
C ALA A 192 -7.90 10.22 -5.07
N GLY A 193 -7.01 10.57 -6.01
CA GLY A 193 -7.21 10.38 -7.45
C GLY A 193 -8.22 11.34 -8.06
N ARG A 194 -9.22 10.81 -8.79
CA ARG A 194 -10.23 11.62 -9.51
C ARG A 194 -11.29 12.24 -8.60
N LEU A 195 -11.42 11.75 -7.36
CA LEU A 195 -12.29 12.35 -6.37
C LEU A 195 -11.54 13.52 -5.73
N LYS A 196 -11.95 14.75 -6.07
CA LYS A 196 -11.36 15.94 -5.48
C LYS A 196 -12.00 16.22 -4.13
N GLY A 197 -11.20 16.17 -3.08
CA GLY A 197 -11.59 16.58 -1.73
C GLY A 197 -12.10 15.44 -0.84
N SER A 198 -11.82 15.56 0.44
CA SER A 198 -11.99 14.48 1.41
C SER A 198 -13.44 14.02 1.57
N TYR A 199 -14.42 14.92 1.43
CA TYR A 199 -15.85 14.57 1.53
C TYR A 199 -16.29 13.60 0.43
N ALA A 200 -15.86 13.82 -0.81
CA ALA A 200 -16.21 12.96 -1.94
C ALA A 200 -15.69 11.53 -1.73
N VAL A 201 -14.48 11.42 -1.16
CA VAL A 201 -13.84 10.14 -0.86
C VAL A 201 -14.53 9.42 0.30
N CYS A 202 -14.81 10.13 1.40
CA CYS A 202 -15.60 9.58 2.50
C CYS A 202 -16.97 9.08 2.02
N SER A 203 -17.65 9.85 1.18
CA SER A 203 -18.95 9.47 0.60
C SER A 203 -18.85 8.21 -0.26
N ALA A 204 -17.78 8.06 -1.04
CA ALA A 204 -17.54 6.87 -1.85
C ALA A 204 -17.27 5.62 -0.97
N LEU A 205 -16.44 5.76 0.07
CA LEU A 205 -16.19 4.70 1.05
C LEU A 205 -17.47 4.24 1.77
N ARG A 206 -18.35 5.19 2.11
CA ARG A 206 -19.66 4.89 2.72
C ARG A 206 -20.56 4.11 1.76
N LYS A 207 -20.62 4.54 0.48
CA LYS A 207 -21.56 3.97 -0.51
C LYS A 207 -21.22 2.53 -0.86
N ASP A 208 -19.93 2.19 -0.95
CA ASP A 208 -19.50 0.86 -1.40
C ASP A 208 -18.20 0.43 -0.71
N PRO A 209 -18.26 0.03 0.57
CA PRO A 209 -17.06 -0.25 1.37
C PRO A 209 -16.23 -1.41 0.81
N TRP A 210 -16.89 -2.45 0.27
CA TRP A 210 -16.25 -3.68 -0.20
C TRP A 210 -15.31 -3.44 -1.39
N LYS A 211 -15.66 -2.52 -2.31
CA LYS A 211 -14.79 -2.13 -3.42
C LYS A 211 -13.42 -1.59 -2.98
N PHE A 212 -13.33 -1.07 -1.76
CA PHE A 212 -12.09 -0.54 -1.19
C PHE A 212 -11.39 -1.55 -0.31
N VAL A 213 -12.14 -2.29 0.51
CA VAL A 213 -11.59 -3.22 1.50
C VAL A 213 -10.85 -4.38 0.85
N ASP A 214 -11.37 -4.98 -0.22
CA ASP A 214 -10.70 -6.10 -0.90
C ASP A 214 -9.31 -5.70 -1.43
N ARG A 215 -9.17 -4.43 -1.82
CA ARG A 215 -7.90 -3.86 -2.30
C ARG A 215 -6.98 -3.44 -1.16
N ALA A 216 -7.51 -3.35 0.06
CA ALA A 216 -6.79 -3.04 1.28
C ALA A 216 -6.47 -4.31 2.11
N ARG A 217 -6.52 -5.49 1.49
CA ARG A 217 -6.04 -6.73 2.11
C ARG A 217 -4.53 -6.66 2.30
N PHE A 218 -4.10 -6.61 3.56
CA PHE A 218 -2.71 -6.38 3.94
C PHE A 218 -1.77 -7.45 3.38
N SER A 219 -2.14 -8.73 3.47
CA SER A 219 -1.30 -9.83 2.98
C SER A 219 -1.08 -9.81 1.46
N SER A 220 -1.98 -9.19 0.70
CA SER A 220 -1.85 -9.02 -0.75
C SER A 220 -0.98 -7.81 -1.09
N LEU A 221 -1.03 -6.76 -0.26
CA LEU A 221 -0.23 -5.55 -0.44
C LEU A 221 1.19 -5.70 0.10
N PHE A 222 1.40 -6.45 1.17
CA PHE A 222 2.67 -6.58 1.86
C PHE A 222 2.94 -8.05 2.23
N PRO A 223 3.15 -8.92 1.23
CA PRO A 223 3.21 -10.37 1.45
C PRO A 223 4.36 -10.80 2.37
N GLU A 224 5.55 -10.19 2.24
CA GLU A 224 6.72 -10.51 3.06
C GLU A 224 6.51 -10.08 4.52
N ILE A 225 5.92 -8.90 4.73
CA ILE A 225 5.57 -8.41 6.06
C ILE A 225 4.51 -9.32 6.70
N ALA A 226 3.45 -9.67 5.96
CA ALA A 226 2.43 -10.58 6.45
C ALA A 226 2.99 -11.98 6.76
N ARG A 227 3.96 -12.46 5.99
CA ARG A 227 4.68 -13.71 6.29
C ARG A 227 5.45 -13.60 7.60
N ALA A 228 6.23 -12.52 7.78
CA ALA A 228 6.99 -12.30 9.01
C ALA A 228 6.12 -12.12 10.26
N MET A 229 4.90 -11.56 10.12
CA MET A 229 3.92 -11.53 11.22
C MET A 229 3.52 -12.94 11.68
N ARG A 230 3.40 -13.88 10.74
CA ARG A 230 2.93 -15.25 11.01
C ARG A 230 4.03 -16.17 11.54
N SER A 231 5.30 -15.82 11.33
CA SER A 231 6.43 -16.59 11.85
C SER A 231 6.39 -16.64 13.38
N PRO A 232 6.64 -17.81 14.01
CA PRO A 232 6.78 -17.88 15.45
C PRO A 232 7.97 -17.01 15.89
N GLY A 233 7.69 -16.06 16.77
CA GLY A 233 8.66 -15.17 17.40
C GLY A 233 8.68 -15.35 18.90
#